data_AF-A0A7X8C4W8-F1
#
_entry.id   AF-A0A7X8C4W8-F1
#
_cell.length_a   1.000
_cell.length_b   1.000
_cell.length_c   1.000
_cell.angle_alpha   90.00
_cell.angle_beta   90.00
_cell.angle_gamma   90.00
#
_symmetry.space_group_name_H-M   'P 1'
#
loop_
_entity.id
_entity.type
_entity.pdbx_description
1 polymer ?
#
loop_
_entity_poly.entity_id
_entity_poly.type
_entity_poly.pdbx_seq_one_letter_code
_entity_poly.pdbx_strand_id
1 'polypeptide(L)'
;MRDKLPEFATKKELFKYLIENKSKLIDQRKSKIITLDSPFSSSSLIKMAEPKSAGSNLSSSDSLRVKIVGNTSNWVDSHYDVILPNSVKRSLNNRKHLIPHLKDHDYKIDSEIGDVVDIYTENVSLRDLGLDIDGSTESLIMLSDVKKEYDERAFKKYKAGKANQHSIGLQYVKLELAINDPDEEKEYAAWQKYYDQIINKEVVDDSGFFWAILEYKLIEISLVLFGANELTPTLDSAKATPKNDTFNDTRKLEALNELLNVLN
;
A
#
# COMPACT_ATOMS: atom_id res chain seq x y z
N MET A 1 -17.22 2.37 0.35
CA MET A 1 -17.17 3.31 -0.79
C MET A 1 -16.56 4.63 -0.34
N ARG A 2 -15.30 4.87 -0.74
CA ARG A 2 -14.68 6.18 -0.98
C ARG A 2 -15.62 6.97 -1.89
N ASP A 3 -15.66 8.28 -1.70
CA ASP A 3 -16.69 9.16 -2.25
C ASP A 3 -16.69 9.10 -3.78
N LYS A 4 -17.84 8.75 -4.39
CA LYS A 4 -18.06 9.02 -5.81
C LYS A 4 -18.22 10.52 -5.95
N LEU A 5 -17.24 11.16 -6.58
CA LEU A 5 -17.32 12.58 -6.91
C LEU A 5 -18.51 12.80 -7.85
N PRO A 6 -19.30 13.88 -7.67
CA PRO A 6 -20.27 14.29 -8.67
C PRO A 6 -19.59 14.54 -10.03
N GLU A 7 -20.34 14.41 -11.11
CA GLU A 7 -19.87 14.85 -12.43
C GLU A 7 -19.98 16.37 -12.52
N PHE A 8 -18.93 17.02 -13.04
CA PHE A 8 -18.87 18.47 -13.24
C PHE A 8 -18.60 18.77 -14.72
N ALA A 9 -19.15 19.87 -15.22
CA ALA A 9 -18.95 20.26 -16.62
C ALA A 9 -17.55 20.84 -16.86
N THR A 10 -16.92 21.39 -15.81
CA THR A 10 -15.59 22.00 -15.89
C THR A 10 -14.69 21.61 -14.72
N LYS A 11 -13.37 21.61 -14.94
CA LYS A 11 -12.37 21.43 -13.87
C LYS A 11 -12.50 22.49 -12.77
N LYS A 12 -12.85 23.72 -13.14
CA LYS A 12 -13.05 24.83 -12.19
C LYS A 12 -14.18 24.55 -11.20
N GLU A 13 -15.30 24.01 -11.67
CA GLU A 13 -16.41 23.60 -10.80
C GLU A 13 -16.01 22.44 -9.89
N LEU A 14 -15.28 21.46 -10.41
CA LEU A 14 -14.74 20.36 -9.62
C LEU A 14 -13.81 20.87 -8.51
N PHE A 15 -12.84 21.73 -8.83
CA PHE A 15 -11.90 22.27 -7.85
C PHE A 15 -12.62 23.05 -6.77
N LYS A 16 -13.54 23.94 -7.16
CA LYS A 16 -14.39 24.67 -6.22
C LYS A 16 -15.12 23.72 -5.27
N TYR A 17 -15.74 22.67 -5.80
CA TYR A 17 -16.42 21.67 -4.97
C TYR A 17 -15.46 20.98 -3.99
N LEU A 18 -14.29 20.53 -4.46
CA LEU A 18 -13.30 19.86 -3.63
C LEU A 18 -12.81 20.75 -2.48
N ILE A 19 -12.62 22.04 -2.74
CA ILE A 19 -12.14 23.03 -1.76
C ILE A 19 -13.23 23.34 -0.75
N GLU A 20 -14.44 23.68 -1.21
CA GLU A 20 -15.60 24.00 -0.35
C GLU A 20 -15.97 22.83 0.57
N ASN A 21 -15.78 21.58 0.10
CA ASN A 21 -16.11 20.37 0.84
C ASN A 21 -14.90 19.68 1.47
N LYS A 22 -13.71 20.26 1.40
CA LYS A 22 -12.43 19.61 1.74
C LYS A 22 -12.43 18.94 3.10
N SER A 23 -12.85 19.65 4.16
CA SER A 23 -12.89 19.11 5.52
C SER A 23 -13.80 17.89 5.62
N LYS A 24 -14.99 17.98 5.04
CA LYS A 24 -15.97 16.89 5.03
C LYS A 24 -15.45 15.67 4.27
N LEU A 25 -14.84 15.88 3.10
CA LEU A 25 -14.24 14.80 2.30
C LEU A 25 -13.10 14.12 3.08
N ILE A 26 -12.23 14.90 3.74
CA ILE A 26 -11.17 14.38 4.61
C ILE A 26 -11.75 13.55 5.76
N ASP A 27 -12.77 14.06 6.46
CA ASP A 27 -13.39 13.37 7.59
C ASP A 27 -14.07 12.06 7.13
N GLN A 28 -14.77 12.10 5.99
CA GLN A 28 -15.37 10.91 5.37
C GLN A 28 -14.31 9.86 5.02
N ARG A 29 -13.24 10.27 4.36
CA ARG A 29 -12.09 9.41 3.99
C ARG A 29 -11.44 8.77 5.22
N LYS A 30 -11.29 9.50 6.33
CA LYS A 30 -10.69 9.01 7.58
C LYS A 30 -11.62 8.11 8.40
N SER A 31 -12.93 8.24 8.23
CA SER A 31 -13.93 7.55 9.07
C SER A 31 -14.03 6.04 8.84
N LYS A 32 -13.44 5.50 7.77
CA LYS A 32 -13.63 4.10 7.35
C LYS A 32 -12.31 3.39 7.11
N ILE A 33 -12.32 2.08 7.31
CA ILE A 33 -11.30 1.19 6.75
C ILE A 33 -11.64 1.00 5.27
N ILE A 34 -10.62 1.08 4.42
CA ILE A 34 -10.75 0.91 2.98
C ILE A 34 -9.94 -0.30 2.54
N THR A 35 -10.58 -1.17 1.76
CA THR A 35 -10.04 -2.45 1.30
C THR A 35 -10.12 -2.57 -0.22
N LEU A 36 -11.29 -2.26 -0.80
CA LEU A 36 -11.51 -2.04 -2.24
C LEU A 36 -12.90 -1.41 -2.42
N ASP A 37 -13.06 -0.38 -3.26
CA ASP A 37 -14.37 0.28 -3.43
C ASP A 37 -14.98 0.18 -4.84
N SER A 38 -14.22 -0.30 -5.82
CA SER A 38 -14.77 -0.70 -7.12
C SER A 38 -13.75 -1.51 -7.91
N PRO A 39 -14.18 -2.57 -8.64
CA PRO A 39 -13.34 -3.14 -9.67
C PRO A 39 -13.28 -2.13 -10.82
N PHE A 40 -12.08 -1.88 -11.34
CA PHE A 40 -11.84 -1.26 -12.64
C PHE A 40 -11.77 0.28 -12.71
N SER A 41 -10.53 0.76 -12.82
CA SER A 41 -10.15 1.84 -13.74
C SER A 41 -8.65 1.73 -13.99
N SER A 42 -8.22 0.82 -14.86
CA SER A 42 -6.85 0.80 -15.34
C SER A 42 -6.67 1.96 -16.32
N SER A 43 -6.23 3.11 -15.82
CA SER A 43 -6.01 4.32 -16.62
C SER A 43 -4.57 4.47 -17.10
N SER A 44 -3.66 3.57 -16.72
CA SER A 44 -2.25 3.78 -17.02
C SER A 44 -1.97 3.61 -18.52
N LEU A 45 -1.43 4.67 -19.11
CA LEU A 45 -0.87 4.68 -20.47
C LEU A 45 0.57 4.15 -20.48
N ILE A 46 1.12 3.76 -19.33
CA ILE A 46 2.50 3.28 -19.20
C ILE A 46 2.57 1.84 -19.69
N LYS A 47 3.59 1.58 -20.51
CA LYS A 47 3.87 0.23 -21.02
C LYS A 47 4.25 -0.69 -19.86
N MET A 48 3.41 -1.70 -19.65
CA MET A 48 3.69 -2.80 -18.73
C MET A 48 4.75 -3.74 -19.32
N ALA A 49 5.74 -4.12 -18.50
CA ALA A 49 6.67 -5.20 -18.80
C ALA A 49 5.97 -6.56 -18.64
N GLU A 50 6.49 -7.59 -19.31
CA GLU A 50 5.98 -8.95 -19.10
C GLU A 50 6.21 -9.38 -17.64
N PRO A 51 5.23 -10.02 -17.00
CA PRO A 51 5.36 -10.45 -15.61
C PRO A 51 6.48 -11.46 -15.49
N LYS A 52 7.56 -11.09 -14.78
CA LYS A 52 8.56 -12.05 -14.31
C LYS A 52 7.90 -12.88 -13.21
N SER A 53 7.48 -14.10 -13.53
CA SER A 53 6.89 -14.99 -12.53
C SER A 53 7.96 -15.33 -11.50
N ALA A 54 7.75 -14.90 -10.26
CA ALA A 54 8.66 -15.18 -9.18
C ALA A 54 8.61 -16.68 -8.81
N GLY A 55 9.72 -17.39 -8.99
CA GLY A 55 9.87 -18.76 -8.49
C GLY A 55 10.30 -18.72 -7.03
N SER A 56 9.50 -19.29 -6.12
CA SER A 56 9.83 -19.30 -4.69
C SER A 56 10.89 -20.36 -4.35
N ASN A 57 11.93 -19.95 -3.63
CA ASN A 57 13.14 -20.77 -3.42
C ASN A 57 13.29 -21.41 -2.03
N LEU A 58 12.30 -21.26 -1.14
CA LEU A 58 12.21 -22.05 0.09
C LEU A 58 10.83 -22.72 0.15
N SER A 59 10.80 -24.02 -0.08
CA SER A 59 9.60 -24.84 0.05
C SER A 59 9.87 -26.04 0.94
N SER A 60 9.10 -26.18 2.03
CA SER A 60 8.70 -27.51 2.46
C SER A 60 7.54 -27.97 1.55
N SER A 61 7.10 -29.24 1.62
CA SER A 61 6.02 -29.73 0.75
C SER A 61 4.75 -28.87 0.79
N ASP A 62 4.48 -28.24 1.94
CA ASP A 62 3.20 -27.58 2.25
C ASP A 62 3.33 -26.13 2.74
N SER A 63 4.53 -25.53 2.72
CA SER A 63 4.76 -24.11 3.04
C SER A 63 5.68 -23.44 2.01
N LEU A 64 5.37 -22.18 1.68
CA LEU A 64 6.03 -21.40 0.65
C LEU A 64 6.35 -19.99 1.11
N ARG A 65 7.64 -19.65 1.18
CA ARG A 65 8.04 -18.26 1.46
C ARG A 65 7.88 -17.36 0.23
N VAL A 66 7.06 -16.33 0.36
CA VAL A 66 6.78 -15.35 -0.69
C VAL A 66 7.17 -13.94 -0.26
N LYS A 67 7.58 -13.11 -1.23
CA LYS A 67 7.86 -11.69 -1.05
C LYS A 67 6.83 -10.88 -1.83
N ILE A 68 5.97 -10.18 -1.11
CA ILE A 68 4.79 -9.50 -1.65
C ILE A 68 5.01 -8.00 -1.63
N VAL A 69 4.66 -7.32 -2.72
CA VAL A 69 4.45 -5.87 -2.72
C VAL A 69 2.99 -5.60 -2.41
N GLY A 70 2.68 -5.10 -1.22
CA GLY A 70 1.30 -4.80 -0.82
C GLY A 70 0.79 -3.47 -1.40
N ASN A 71 1.68 -2.49 -1.57
CA ASN A 71 1.39 -1.18 -2.15
C ASN A 71 2.69 -0.48 -2.57
N THR A 72 2.62 0.44 -3.53
CA THR A 72 3.75 1.27 -3.97
C THR A 72 3.45 2.75 -3.73
N SER A 73 4.46 3.47 -3.25
CA SER A 73 4.39 4.92 -3.12
C SER A 73 4.47 5.62 -4.47
N ASN A 74 3.99 6.86 -4.51
CA ASN A 74 4.05 7.77 -5.66
C ASN A 74 3.29 7.32 -6.92
N TRP A 75 2.50 6.26 -6.80
CA TRP A 75 1.55 5.85 -7.82
C TRP A 75 0.16 6.43 -7.48
N VAL A 76 -0.47 7.06 -8.47
CA VAL A 76 -1.85 7.57 -8.35
C VAL A 76 -2.79 6.38 -8.57
N ASP A 77 -3.56 6.04 -7.54
CA ASP A 77 -4.55 4.96 -7.63
C ASP A 77 -5.87 5.42 -8.29
N SER A 78 -6.80 4.47 -8.49
CA SER A 78 -8.11 4.74 -9.10
C SER A 78 -9.00 5.72 -8.33
N HIS A 79 -8.59 6.17 -7.14
CA HIS A 79 -9.30 7.13 -6.31
C HIS A 79 -8.57 8.49 -6.22
N TYR A 80 -7.56 8.69 -7.08
CA TYR A 80 -6.67 9.84 -7.09
C TYR A 80 -5.88 9.98 -5.78
N ASP A 81 -5.66 8.87 -5.06
CA ASP A 81 -4.83 8.85 -3.86
C ASP A 81 -3.38 8.58 -4.27
N VAL A 82 -2.46 9.36 -3.71
CA VAL A 82 -1.02 9.18 -3.85
C VAL A 82 -0.44 8.89 -2.48
N ILE A 83 -0.11 7.62 -2.23
CA ILE A 83 0.60 7.24 -0.98
C ILE A 83 2.04 7.72 -1.07
N LEU A 84 2.41 8.64 -0.20
CA LEU A 84 3.77 9.18 -0.18
C LEU A 84 4.71 8.27 0.61
N PRO A 85 6.03 8.29 0.33
CA PRO A 85 7.01 7.53 1.09
C PRO A 85 6.92 7.82 2.59
N ASN A 86 7.24 6.83 3.42
CA ASN A 86 7.17 6.83 4.88
C ASN A 86 5.76 6.94 5.49
N SER A 87 4.68 6.99 4.70
CA SER A 87 3.31 7.15 5.23
C SER A 87 2.84 5.98 6.12
N VAL A 88 3.46 4.79 5.98
CA VAL A 88 3.15 3.59 6.77
C VAL A 88 3.96 3.48 8.06
N LYS A 89 4.98 4.32 8.25
CA LYS A 89 6.03 4.18 9.28
C LYS A 89 5.48 3.93 10.68
N ARG A 90 4.45 4.68 11.08
CA ARG A 90 3.84 4.53 12.41
C ARG A 90 3.17 3.16 12.60
N SER A 91 2.56 2.61 11.55
CA SER A 91 1.95 1.28 11.60
C SER A 91 3.02 0.20 11.77
N LEU A 92 4.13 0.31 11.05
CA LEU A 92 5.26 -0.62 11.18
C LEU A 92 5.88 -0.57 12.57
N ASN A 93 6.05 0.62 13.14
CA ASN A 93 6.63 0.77 14.47
C ASN A 93 5.73 0.22 15.60
N ASN A 94 4.42 0.41 15.49
CA ASN A 94 3.52 0.20 16.62
C ASN A 94 2.75 -1.12 16.56
N ARG A 95 2.52 -1.66 15.35
CA ARG A 95 1.57 -2.76 15.17
C ARG A 95 1.92 -3.75 14.06
N LYS A 96 3.17 -3.78 13.60
CA LYS A 96 3.65 -4.69 12.54
C LYS A 96 3.29 -6.15 12.76
N HIS A 97 3.35 -6.63 14.01
CA HIS A 97 3.01 -8.00 14.40
C HIS A 97 1.49 -8.32 14.40
N LEU A 98 0.62 -7.33 14.15
CA LEU A 98 -0.84 -7.47 14.13
C LEU A 98 -1.43 -7.35 12.72
N ILE A 99 -0.60 -7.37 11.68
CA ILE A 99 -1.02 -7.16 10.29
C ILE A 99 -1.02 -8.53 9.62
N PRO A 100 -2.20 -9.13 9.37
CA PRO A 100 -2.29 -10.48 8.80
C PRO A 100 -2.09 -10.47 7.28
N HIS A 101 -1.76 -11.64 6.74
CA HIS A 101 -1.80 -11.93 5.31
C HIS A 101 -3.11 -12.65 4.97
N LEU A 102 -4.02 -11.94 4.33
CA LEU A 102 -5.39 -12.42 4.06
C LEU A 102 -5.61 -12.71 2.57
N LYS A 103 -6.80 -13.20 2.26
CA LYS A 103 -7.38 -13.21 0.91
C LYS A 103 -8.59 -12.30 0.85
N ASP A 104 -8.74 -11.61 -0.28
CA ASP A 104 -9.96 -10.88 -0.66
C ASP A 104 -10.45 -9.83 0.35
N HIS A 105 -9.58 -9.33 1.23
CA HIS A 105 -9.92 -8.44 2.34
C HIS A 105 -10.99 -8.99 3.30
N ASP A 106 -11.11 -10.31 3.41
CA ASP A 106 -12.07 -10.95 4.29
C ASP A 106 -11.49 -11.09 5.71
N TYR A 107 -12.13 -10.44 6.69
CA TYR A 107 -11.66 -10.38 8.09
C TYR A 107 -12.19 -11.56 8.93
N LYS A 108 -12.17 -12.77 8.36
CA LYS A 108 -12.51 -14.01 9.06
C LYS A 108 -11.25 -14.80 9.37
N ILE A 109 -11.31 -15.63 10.40
CA ILE A 109 -10.19 -16.50 10.80
C ILE A 109 -9.73 -17.37 9.62
N ASP A 110 -10.67 -17.97 8.88
CA ASP A 110 -10.38 -18.85 7.73
C ASP A 110 -9.90 -18.10 6.46
N SER A 111 -9.71 -16.78 6.55
CA SER A 111 -9.23 -15.95 5.44
C SER A 111 -7.73 -15.69 5.49
N GLU A 112 -7.06 -16.05 6.58
CA GLU A 112 -5.61 -16.07 6.65
C GLU A 112 -5.03 -17.11 5.68
N ILE A 113 -3.97 -16.75 4.96
CA ILE A 113 -3.36 -17.64 3.94
C ILE A 113 -1.89 -17.96 4.19
N GLY A 114 -1.24 -17.27 5.15
CA GLY A 114 0.12 -17.57 5.53
C GLY A 114 0.55 -16.87 6.80
N ASP A 115 1.57 -17.42 7.44
CA ASP A 115 2.18 -16.79 8.61
C ASP A 115 3.02 -15.59 8.13
N VAL A 116 2.86 -14.44 8.77
CA VAL A 116 3.66 -13.25 8.43
C VAL A 116 5.01 -13.34 9.11
N VAL A 117 6.07 -13.32 8.29
CA VAL A 117 7.47 -13.36 8.76
C VAL A 117 7.96 -11.96 9.05
N ASP A 118 7.70 -11.01 8.13
CA ASP A 118 8.18 -9.65 8.25
C ASP A 118 7.37 -8.68 7.38
N ILE A 119 7.34 -7.40 7.76
CA ILE A 119 6.74 -6.31 6.98
C ILE A 119 7.64 -5.07 7.08
N TYR A 120 8.04 -4.52 5.94
CA TYR A 120 8.94 -3.36 5.90
C TYR A 120 8.72 -2.55 4.63
N THR A 121 9.40 -1.40 4.52
CA THR A 121 9.52 -0.68 3.25
C THR A 121 10.90 -0.86 2.64
N GLU A 122 10.96 -0.91 1.32
CA GLU A 122 12.21 -0.85 0.56
C GLU A 122 11.99 -0.13 -0.78
N ASN A 123 13.04 0.40 -1.38
CA ASN A 123 12.97 0.90 -2.75
C ASN A 123 13.03 -0.28 -3.72
N VAL A 124 11.96 -0.47 -4.49
CA VAL A 124 11.86 -1.49 -5.55
C VAL A 124 11.97 -0.80 -6.90
N SER A 125 12.68 -1.41 -7.85
CA SER A 125 12.80 -0.84 -9.20
C SER A 125 11.44 -0.85 -9.90
N LEU A 126 11.15 0.19 -10.69
CA LEU A 126 9.89 0.27 -11.43
C LEU A 126 9.74 -0.88 -12.43
N ARG A 127 10.86 -1.40 -12.96
CA ARG A 127 10.90 -2.61 -13.78
C ARG A 127 10.47 -3.88 -13.05
N ASP A 128 10.89 -4.06 -11.79
CA ASP A 128 10.46 -5.21 -10.99
C ASP A 128 8.98 -5.10 -10.57
N LEU A 129 8.45 -3.88 -10.53
CA LEU A 129 7.02 -3.61 -10.34
C LEU A 129 6.19 -3.79 -11.62
N GLY A 130 6.83 -4.08 -12.75
CA GLY A 130 6.16 -4.34 -14.02
C GLY A 130 6.07 -3.13 -14.96
N LEU A 131 6.81 -2.05 -14.73
CA LEU A 131 6.85 -0.88 -15.62
C LEU A 131 8.13 -0.85 -16.47
N ASP A 132 8.01 -0.57 -17.77
CA ASP A 132 9.16 -0.45 -18.68
C ASP A 132 9.84 0.94 -18.60
N ILE A 133 10.15 1.40 -17.39
CA ILE A 133 10.81 2.70 -17.12
C ILE A 133 11.90 2.57 -16.05
N ASP A 134 12.92 3.41 -16.14
CA ASP A 134 13.99 3.49 -15.12
C ASP A 134 13.49 4.21 -13.86
N GLY A 135 14.07 3.84 -12.72
CA GLY A 135 13.76 4.42 -11.43
C GLY A 135 13.36 3.38 -10.39
N SER A 136 13.03 3.86 -9.20
CA SER A 136 12.55 3.04 -8.09
C SER A 136 11.60 3.84 -7.22
N THR A 137 10.71 3.15 -6.51
CA THR A 137 9.82 3.77 -5.53
C THR A 137 9.79 2.98 -4.23
N GLU A 138 9.51 3.66 -3.13
CA GLU A 138 9.28 3.00 -1.85
C GLU A 138 8.06 2.09 -1.98
N SER A 139 8.22 0.84 -1.60
CA SER A 139 7.18 -0.18 -1.68
C SER A 139 7.01 -0.84 -0.32
N LEU A 140 5.76 -1.11 0.05
CA LEU A 140 5.42 -1.89 1.24
C LEU A 140 5.60 -3.36 0.93
N ILE A 141 6.54 -4.00 1.62
CA ILE A 141 6.88 -5.40 1.45
C ILE A 141 6.35 -6.23 2.60
N MET A 142 5.79 -7.39 2.29
CA MET A 142 5.52 -8.45 3.25
C MET A 142 6.26 -9.72 2.86
N LEU A 143 6.93 -10.32 3.83
CA LEU A 143 7.41 -11.70 3.76
C LEU A 143 6.41 -12.58 4.49
N SER A 144 5.90 -13.61 3.82
CA SER A 144 4.94 -14.53 4.40
C SER A 144 5.25 -15.97 4.00
N ASP A 145 5.05 -16.88 4.94
CA ASP A 145 5.07 -18.32 4.71
C ASP A 145 3.64 -18.77 4.40
N VAL A 146 3.29 -18.76 3.11
CA VAL A 146 1.98 -19.21 2.63
C VAL A 146 1.86 -20.71 2.83
N LYS A 147 0.81 -21.14 3.52
CA LYS A 147 0.62 -22.54 3.89
C LYS A 147 -0.53 -23.16 3.13
N LYS A 148 -0.30 -24.38 2.63
CA LYS A 148 -1.35 -25.16 1.97
C LYS A 148 -2.52 -25.50 2.90
N GLU A 149 -2.25 -25.69 4.19
CA GLU A 149 -3.27 -25.96 5.21
C GLU A 149 -4.20 -24.77 5.49
N TYR A 150 -3.71 -23.54 5.31
CA TYR A 150 -4.52 -22.34 5.49
C TYR A 150 -5.38 -22.08 4.25
N ASP A 151 -4.76 -22.13 3.05
CA ASP A 151 -5.50 -22.02 1.80
C ASP A 151 -4.77 -22.71 0.63
N GLU A 152 -5.26 -23.90 0.25
CA GLU A 152 -4.66 -24.69 -0.82
C GLU A 152 -4.72 -23.96 -2.19
N ARG A 153 -5.74 -23.14 -2.43
CA ARG A 153 -5.92 -22.44 -3.71
C ARG A 153 -4.91 -21.30 -3.84
N ALA A 154 -4.76 -20.48 -2.80
CA ALA A 154 -3.76 -19.42 -2.74
C ALA A 154 -2.35 -20.02 -2.85
N PHE A 155 -2.06 -21.07 -2.08
CA PHE A 155 -0.78 -21.79 -2.16
C PHE A 155 -0.45 -22.25 -3.59
N LYS A 156 -1.41 -22.87 -4.29
CA LYS A 156 -1.24 -23.29 -5.69
C LYS A 156 -1.01 -22.10 -6.63
N LYS A 157 -1.68 -20.98 -6.42
CA LYS A 157 -1.46 -19.75 -7.22
C LYS A 157 -0.05 -19.22 -7.04
N TYR A 158 0.43 -19.07 -5.81
CA TYR A 158 1.79 -18.62 -5.54
C TYR A 158 2.83 -19.59 -6.12
N LYS A 159 2.65 -20.89 -5.88
CA LYS A 159 3.55 -21.94 -6.42
C LYS A 159 3.61 -21.93 -7.95
N ALA A 160 2.52 -21.56 -8.62
CA ALA A 160 2.45 -21.44 -10.07
C ALA A 160 2.90 -20.06 -10.61
N GLY A 161 3.33 -19.13 -9.74
CA GLY A 161 3.66 -17.75 -10.14
C GLY A 161 2.46 -16.92 -10.62
N LYS A 162 1.24 -17.30 -10.22
CA LYS A 162 -0.04 -16.69 -10.66
C LYS A 162 -0.70 -15.81 -9.59
N ALA A 163 -0.02 -15.58 -8.48
CA ALA A 163 -0.43 -14.62 -7.45
C ALA A 163 0.45 -13.38 -7.62
N ASN A 164 -0.07 -12.38 -8.32
CA ASN A 164 0.70 -11.20 -8.73
C ASN A 164 -0.08 -9.88 -8.54
N GLN A 165 -1.11 -9.91 -7.72
CA GLN A 165 -1.94 -8.74 -7.38
C GLN A 165 -2.25 -8.79 -5.90
N HIS A 166 -1.90 -7.71 -5.21
CA HIS A 166 -2.14 -7.57 -3.78
C HIS A 166 -2.75 -6.21 -3.50
N SER A 167 -3.33 -6.08 -2.32
CA SER A 167 -3.92 -4.83 -1.88
C SER A 167 -3.77 -4.72 -0.37
N ILE A 168 -3.95 -3.50 0.13
CA ILE A 168 -3.92 -3.22 1.55
C ILE A 168 -5.26 -2.71 2.04
N GLY A 169 -5.67 -3.22 3.20
CA GLY A 169 -6.65 -2.62 4.06
C GLY A 169 -5.98 -1.46 4.79
N LEU A 170 -6.51 -0.26 4.62
CA LEU A 170 -5.94 0.95 5.23
C LEU A 170 -7.01 1.82 5.87
N GLN A 171 -6.61 2.64 6.84
CA GLN A 171 -7.42 3.74 7.32
C GLN A 171 -6.59 5.02 7.29
N TYR A 172 -7.09 6.07 6.64
CA TYR A 172 -6.37 7.34 6.55
C TYR A 172 -6.25 8.02 7.92
N VAL A 173 -5.08 8.61 8.18
CA VAL A 173 -4.81 9.40 9.38
C VAL A 173 -4.53 10.84 9.01
N LYS A 174 -3.64 11.07 8.04
CA LYS A 174 -3.28 12.38 7.52
C LYS A 174 -3.22 12.36 6.00
N LEU A 175 -3.90 13.31 5.39
CA LEU A 175 -3.91 13.54 3.95
C LEU A 175 -4.08 15.03 3.66
N GLU A 176 -3.56 15.46 2.51
CA GLU A 176 -3.67 16.82 1.99
C GLU A 176 -4.28 16.78 0.59
N LEU A 177 -5.11 17.76 0.27
CA LEU A 177 -5.63 17.96 -1.08
C LEU A 177 -4.63 18.80 -1.87
N ALA A 178 -4.24 18.32 -3.05
CA ALA A 178 -3.40 19.04 -3.99
C ALA A 178 -4.21 19.36 -5.25
N ILE A 179 -4.21 20.63 -5.67
CA ILE A 179 -4.92 21.12 -6.87
C ILE A 179 -3.96 21.95 -7.71
N ASN A 180 -3.99 21.73 -9.02
CA ASN A 180 -3.23 22.53 -9.99
C ASN A 180 -3.94 23.84 -10.33
N ASP A 181 -4.13 24.71 -9.33
CA ASP A 181 -4.77 26.02 -9.49
C ASP A 181 -4.02 27.09 -8.68
N PRO A 182 -3.25 27.99 -9.32
CA PRO A 182 -2.49 29.04 -8.65
C PRO A 182 -3.33 30.00 -7.79
N ASP A 183 -4.63 30.10 -8.04
CA ASP A 183 -5.54 30.94 -7.24
C ASP A 183 -5.79 30.33 -5.84
N GLU A 184 -5.49 29.04 -5.65
CA GLU A 184 -5.73 28.27 -4.43
C GLU A 184 -4.39 27.96 -3.74
N GLU A 185 -3.79 28.99 -3.12
CA GLU A 185 -2.40 28.98 -2.65
C GLU A 185 -1.98 27.72 -1.85
N LYS A 186 -2.85 27.21 -0.96
CA LYS A 186 -2.51 26.07 -0.09
C LYS A 186 -2.49 24.75 -0.85
N GLU A 187 -3.53 24.49 -1.64
CA GLU A 187 -3.69 23.29 -2.46
C GLU A 187 -2.67 23.28 -3.60
N TYR A 188 -2.35 24.45 -4.15
CA TYR A 188 -1.31 24.59 -5.16
C TYR A 188 0.09 24.38 -4.58
N ALA A 189 0.37 24.87 -3.36
CA ALA A 189 1.62 24.56 -2.68
C ALA A 189 1.77 23.04 -2.43
N ALA A 190 0.69 22.35 -2.07
CA ALA A 190 0.69 20.89 -1.95
C ALA A 190 0.93 20.21 -3.31
N TRP A 191 0.30 20.69 -4.38
CA TRP A 191 0.55 20.24 -5.74
C TRP A 191 2.03 20.36 -6.11
N GLN A 192 2.59 21.57 -6.03
CA GLN A 192 4.00 21.83 -6.35
C GLN A 192 4.96 20.97 -5.52
N LYS A 193 4.63 20.73 -4.24
CA LYS A 193 5.47 19.95 -3.34
C LYS A 193 5.56 18.47 -3.71
N TYR A 194 4.45 17.86 -4.15
CA TYR A 194 4.36 16.40 -4.33
C TYR A 194 4.21 15.97 -5.79
N TYR A 195 3.95 16.88 -6.73
CA TYR A 195 3.73 16.52 -8.14
C TYR A 195 4.95 15.84 -8.76
N ASP A 196 6.16 16.34 -8.50
CA ASP A 196 7.37 15.87 -9.18
C ASP A 196 7.73 14.42 -8.89
N GLN A 197 7.33 13.91 -7.72
CA GLN A 197 7.59 12.53 -7.30
C GLN A 197 6.58 11.52 -7.89
N ILE A 198 5.45 11.96 -8.44
CA ILE A 198 4.42 11.08 -9.01
C ILE A 198 4.97 10.35 -10.25
N ILE A 199 4.71 9.04 -10.33
CA ILE A 199 5.18 8.17 -11.41
C ILE A 199 4.29 8.30 -12.65
N ASN A 200 2.98 8.12 -12.49
CA ASN A 200 1.96 8.22 -13.54
C ASN A 200 1.33 9.62 -13.59
N LYS A 201 2.15 10.63 -13.94
CA LYS A 201 1.76 12.05 -13.94
C LYS A 201 0.57 12.36 -14.85
N GLU A 202 0.41 11.61 -15.93
CA GLU A 202 -0.68 11.78 -16.88
C GLU A 202 -2.07 11.74 -16.23
N VAL A 203 -2.23 10.94 -15.16
CA VAL A 203 -3.49 10.82 -14.43
C VAL A 203 -3.84 12.12 -13.72
N VAL A 204 -2.85 12.77 -13.10
CA VAL A 204 -3.07 14.02 -12.37
C VAL A 204 -3.02 15.23 -13.28
N ASP A 205 -2.29 15.20 -14.39
CA ASP A 205 -2.36 16.22 -15.43
C ASP A 205 -3.77 16.31 -16.02
N ASP A 206 -4.41 15.15 -16.23
CA ASP A 206 -5.78 15.07 -16.72
C ASP A 206 -6.81 15.47 -15.66
N SER A 207 -6.72 14.98 -14.41
CA SER A 207 -7.68 15.34 -13.37
C SER A 207 -7.49 16.77 -12.83
N GLY A 208 -6.23 17.23 -12.79
CA GLY A 208 -5.78 18.48 -12.18
C GLY A 208 -5.78 18.49 -10.65
N PHE A 209 -5.96 17.34 -10.00
CA PHE A 209 -5.90 17.22 -8.53
C PHE A 209 -5.48 15.81 -8.07
N PHE A 210 -5.02 15.69 -6.82
CA PHE A 210 -4.84 14.41 -6.13
C PHE A 210 -4.90 14.57 -4.61
N TRP A 211 -5.05 13.45 -3.91
CA TRP A 211 -4.96 13.36 -2.45
C TRP A 211 -3.59 12.82 -2.05
N ALA A 212 -2.76 13.68 -1.48
CA ALA A 212 -1.48 13.29 -0.91
C ALA A 212 -1.70 12.59 0.43
N ILE A 213 -1.51 11.28 0.48
CA ILE A 213 -1.63 10.51 1.72
C ILE A 213 -0.29 10.56 2.44
N LEU A 214 -0.29 11.16 3.64
CA LEU A 214 0.90 11.42 4.46
C LEU A 214 1.05 10.44 5.62
N GLU A 215 -0.06 9.88 6.10
CA GLU A 215 -0.08 8.87 7.15
C GLU A 215 -1.33 8.02 7.02
N TYR A 216 -1.14 6.70 7.09
CA TYR A 216 -2.25 5.75 7.18
C TYR A 216 -1.95 4.62 8.17
N LYS A 217 -3.04 4.08 8.72
CA LYS A 217 -3.02 2.86 9.53
C LYS A 217 -3.14 1.67 8.59
N LEU A 218 -2.07 0.87 8.47
CA LEU A 218 -2.09 -0.40 7.75
C LEU A 218 -2.85 -1.42 8.59
N ILE A 219 -3.88 -2.04 8.02
CA ILE A 219 -4.76 -3.01 8.69
C ILE A 219 -4.35 -4.44 8.34
N GLU A 220 -4.16 -4.72 7.06
CA GLU A 220 -3.87 -6.05 6.51
C GLU A 220 -3.17 -5.91 5.15
N ILE A 221 -2.66 -7.03 4.61
CA ILE A 221 -2.29 -7.16 3.20
C ILE A 221 -2.97 -8.42 2.66
N SER A 222 -3.68 -8.28 1.53
CA SER A 222 -4.46 -9.35 0.92
C SER A 222 -3.93 -9.76 -0.45
N LEU A 223 -3.97 -11.07 -0.72
CA LEU A 223 -4.00 -11.58 -2.09
C LEU A 223 -5.39 -11.27 -2.69
N VAL A 224 -5.42 -10.60 -3.83
CA VAL A 224 -6.66 -10.20 -4.52
C VAL A 224 -6.59 -10.53 -6.01
N LEU A 225 -7.73 -10.46 -6.69
CA LEU A 225 -7.76 -10.51 -8.16
C LEU A 225 -7.35 -9.17 -8.77
N PHE A 226 -7.76 -8.07 -8.15
CA PHE A 226 -7.51 -6.71 -8.62
C PHE A 226 -7.26 -5.81 -7.41
N GLY A 227 -6.11 -5.15 -7.35
CA GLY A 227 -5.82 -4.10 -6.37
C GLY A 227 -6.22 -2.72 -6.90
N ALA A 228 -6.45 -1.75 -6.01
CA ALA A 228 -6.60 -0.34 -6.42
C ALA A 228 -5.27 0.24 -6.94
N ASN A 229 -4.16 -0.25 -6.39
CA ASN A 229 -2.82 -0.05 -6.93
C ASN A 229 -2.42 -1.33 -7.70
N GLU A 230 -2.07 -1.14 -8.97
CA GLU A 230 -1.78 -2.23 -9.91
C GLU A 230 -0.34 -2.76 -9.78
N LEU A 231 0.55 -1.96 -9.17
CA LEU A 231 1.99 -2.25 -9.00
C LEU A 231 2.27 -3.09 -7.76
N THR A 232 1.51 -4.16 -7.55
CA THR A 232 1.56 -4.98 -6.33
C THR A 232 1.93 -6.44 -6.60
N PRO A 233 3.02 -6.73 -7.34
CA PRO A 233 3.37 -8.09 -7.69
C PRO A 233 3.94 -8.89 -6.51
N THR A 234 4.09 -10.20 -6.72
CA THR A 234 5.03 -11.02 -5.95
C THR A 234 6.41 -10.95 -6.61
N LEU A 235 7.44 -10.68 -5.80
CA LEU A 235 8.83 -10.59 -6.23
C LEU A 235 9.57 -11.91 -6.01
N ASP A 236 10.65 -12.12 -6.77
CA ASP A 236 11.54 -13.27 -6.59
C ASP A 236 12.14 -13.29 -5.18
N SER A 237 11.89 -14.38 -4.44
CA SER A 237 12.30 -14.53 -3.04
C SER A 237 13.77 -14.95 -2.85
N ALA A 238 14.53 -15.09 -3.95
CA ALA A 238 15.93 -15.55 -3.95
C ALA A 238 16.91 -14.70 -3.09
N LYS A 239 16.47 -13.55 -2.56
CA LYS A 239 17.29 -12.62 -1.76
C LYS A 239 16.63 -12.16 -0.45
N ALA A 240 15.50 -12.72 -0.05
CA ALA A 240 14.76 -12.26 1.13
C ALA A 240 15.27 -12.93 2.41
N THR A 241 16.38 -12.44 2.98
CA THR A 241 16.66 -12.67 4.40
C THR A 241 15.77 -11.73 5.23
N PRO A 242 15.19 -12.20 6.36
CA PRO A 242 14.55 -11.28 7.31
C PRO A 242 15.52 -10.15 7.62
N LYS A 243 15.08 -8.89 7.57
CA LYS A 243 15.91 -7.84 8.12
C LYS A 243 15.93 -8.10 9.62
N ASN A 244 17.09 -8.42 10.18
CA ASN A 244 17.31 -8.32 11.62
C ASN A 244 17.18 -6.85 11.98
N ASP A 245 15.94 -6.38 12.10
CA ASP A 245 15.65 -5.16 12.81
C ASP A 245 15.84 -5.49 14.29
N THR A 246 17.10 -5.54 14.74
CA THR A 246 17.43 -5.29 16.14
C THR A 246 17.07 -3.83 16.40
N PHE A 247 15.77 -3.55 16.51
CA PHE A 247 15.30 -2.45 17.33
C PHE A 247 15.74 -2.83 18.74
N ASN A 248 16.91 -2.33 19.14
CA ASN A 248 17.25 -2.15 20.54
C ASN A 248 16.19 -1.22 21.13
N ASP A 249 15.07 -1.81 21.53
CA ASP A 249 14.05 -1.16 22.32
C ASP A 249 14.57 -1.10 23.76
N THR A 250 15.64 -0.30 23.94
CA THR A 250 16.23 -0.02 25.25
C THR A 250 15.19 0.47 26.24
N ARG A 251 14.10 1.10 25.76
CA ARG A 251 13.00 1.58 26.60
C ARG A 251 12.14 0.46 27.19
N LYS A 252 11.94 -0.66 26.47
CA LYS A 252 11.26 -1.84 27.05
C LYS A 252 12.12 -2.58 28.06
N LEU A 253 13.44 -2.67 27.81
CA LEU A 253 14.39 -3.27 28.75
C LEU A 253 14.54 -2.41 30.02
N GLU A 254 14.59 -1.09 29.89
CA GLU A 254 14.61 -0.16 31.02
C GLU A 254 13.31 -0.21 31.83
N ALA A 255 12.14 -0.21 31.18
CA ALA A 255 10.85 -0.32 31.86
C ALA A 255 10.65 -1.67 32.57
N LEU A 256 11.17 -2.77 32.00
CA LEU A 256 11.12 -4.09 32.63
C LEU A 256 12.05 -4.18 33.86
N ASN A 257 13.23 -3.56 33.77
CA ASN A 257 14.19 -3.49 34.88
C ASN A 257 13.70 -2.58 36.01
N GLU A 258 13.02 -1.46 35.70
CA GLU A 258 12.37 -0.62 36.71
C GLU A 258 11.25 -1.38 37.42
N LEU A 259 10.43 -2.15 36.70
CA LEU A 259 9.38 -2.99 37.30
C LEU A 259 9.94 -4.11 38.20
N LEU A 260 11.05 -4.73 37.80
CA LEU A 260 11.72 -5.76 38.60
C LEU A 260 12.41 -5.21 39.85
N ASN A 261 12.88 -3.97 39.81
CA ASN A 261 13.49 -3.29 40.97
C ASN A 261 12.47 -2.79 41.99
N VAL A 262 11.19 -2.67 41.62
CA VAL A 262 10.09 -2.31 42.54
C VAL A 262 9.50 -3.54 43.24
N LEU A 263 9.80 -4.74 42.75
CA LEU A 263 9.27 -6.02 43.25
C LEU A 263 10.27 -6.81 44.14
N ASN A 264 11.48 -6.29 44.34
CA ASN A 264 12.49 -6.80 45.29
C ASN A 264 12.70 -5.79 46.44
#